data_AF-B9TAT3-F1
#
_entry.id   AF-B9TAT3-F1
#
_cell.length_a   1.000
_cell.length_b   1.000
_cell.length_c   1.000
_cell.angle_alpha   90.00
_cell.angle_beta   90.00
_cell.angle_gamma   90.00
#
_symmetry.space_group_name_H-M   'P 1'
#
loop_
_entity.id
_entity.type
_entity.pdbx_description
1 polymer ?
#
loop_
_entity_poly.entity_id
_entity_poly.type
_entity_poly.pdbx_seq_one_letter_code
_entity_poly.pdbx_strand_id
1 'polypeptide(L)'
;MQWTRTSFQNPLGQMTMALTDFMVKPSRKLIRPIKQWDLSTLLLALLMQIILFALLSLLTGAPASPFFWLWQAVFGVLGQMVDVFFYAILLMAILSWVNPYSPIYGVLNQLSAPILEPLRRILPPIQGFDFSALVALILLQMISHIVLPGLATGIL
;
A
#
# COMPACT_ATOMS: atom_id res chain seq x y z
N MET A 1 1.40 5.02 9.09
CA MET A 1 0.87 5.42 10.41
C MET A 1 1.88 6.21 11.24
N GLN A 2 3.14 5.75 11.41
CA GLN A 2 4.16 6.55 12.12
C GLN A 2 4.54 7.85 11.39
N TRP A 3 4.54 7.84 10.05
CA TRP A 3 4.78 9.03 9.23
C TRP A 3 3.63 10.05 9.26
N THR A 4 2.39 9.57 9.47
CA THR A 4 1.17 10.39 9.53
C THR A 4 0.75 10.73 10.97
N ARG A 5 1.53 10.33 11.99
CA ARG A 5 1.21 10.48 13.43
C ARG A 5 -0.22 10.06 13.83
N THR A 6 -0.80 9.09 13.14
CA THR A 6 -2.13 8.57 13.51
C THR A 6 -2.03 7.67 14.74
N SER A 7 -2.84 7.93 15.78
CA SER A 7 -2.73 7.23 17.07
C SER A 7 -3.09 5.74 16.95
N PHE A 8 -2.25 4.86 17.49
CA PHE A 8 -2.45 3.39 17.50
C PHE A 8 -3.58 2.91 18.42
N GLN A 9 -4.24 3.83 19.13
CA GLN A 9 -5.34 3.52 20.04
C GLN A 9 -6.66 3.28 19.31
N ASN A 10 -6.72 3.56 18.00
CA ASN A 10 -7.92 3.29 17.22
C ASN A 10 -8.10 1.77 16.95
N PRO A 11 -9.36 1.28 16.79
CA PRO A 11 -9.65 -0.14 16.60
C PRO A 11 -8.94 -0.77 15.41
N LEU A 12 -8.75 -0.01 14.31
CA LEU A 12 -8.05 -0.51 13.11
C LEU A 12 -6.58 -0.77 13.38
N GLY A 13 -5.89 0.11 14.11
CA GLY A 13 -4.49 -0.05 14.50
C GLY A 13 -4.29 -1.34 15.29
N GLN A 14 -5.19 -1.60 16.24
CA GLN A 14 -5.21 -2.84 17.02
C GLN A 14 -5.51 -4.08 16.16
N MET A 15 -6.46 -3.99 15.21
CA MET A 15 -6.76 -5.08 14.27
C MET A 15 -5.58 -5.37 13.33
N THR A 16 -4.96 -4.34 12.74
CA THR A 16 -3.77 -4.53 11.90
C THR A 16 -2.63 -5.16 12.69
N MET A 17 -2.35 -4.68 13.90
CA MET A 17 -1.33 -5.30 14.76
C MET A 17 -1.71 -6.74 15.11
N ALA A 18 -2.95 -7.01 15.54
CA ALA A 18 -3.39 -8.37 15.86
C ALA A 18 -3.25 -9.33 14.67
N LEU A 19 -3.59 -8.88 13.46
CA LEU A 19 -3.55 -9.71 12.25
C LEU A 19 -2.14 -9.85 11.65
N THR A 20 -1.27 -8.84 11.77
CA THR A 20 0.06 -8.83 11.13
C THR A 20 1.21 -9.15 12.10
N ASP A 21 1.03 -8.96 13.41
CA ASP A 21 2.08 -9.15 14.41
C ASP A 21 2.64 -10.58 14.41
N PHE A 22 1.83 -11.58 14.07
CA PHE A 22 2.29 -12.97 13.94
C PHE A 22 3.44 -13.11 12.92
N MET A 23 3.40 -12.37 11.81
CA MET A 23 4.48 -12.39 10.79
C MET A 23 5.58 -11.35 11.08
N VAL A 24 5.22 -10.22 11.70
CA VAL A 24 6.15 -9.10 11.92
C VAL A 24 7.04 -9.31 13.16
N LYS A 25 6.50 -9.87 14.25
CA LYS A 25 7.29 -10.06 15.49
C LYS A 25 8.45 -11.07 15.36
N PRO A 26 8.29 -12.22 14.66
CA PRO A 26 9.41 -13.15 14.45
C PRO A 26 10.50 -12.54 13.58
N SER A 27 10.14 -11.83 12.51
CA SER A 27 11.08 -11.21 11.58
C SER A 27 11.85 -10.03 12.21
N ARG A 28 11.25 -9.32 13.17
CA ARG A 28 11.92 -8.29 14.00
C ARG A 28 13.03 -8.83 14.91
N LYS A 29 13.09 -10.14 15.18
CA LYS A 29 14.20 -10.71 15.96
C LYS A 29 15.51 -10.79 15.17
N LEU A 30 15.43 -10.82 13.83
CA LEU A 30 16.60 -11.01 12.97
C LEU A 30 17.27 -9.68 12.57
N ILE A 31 16.50 -8.60 12.51
CA ILE A 31 16.96 -7.29 12.01
C ILE A 31 16.52 -6.21 12.98
N ARG A 32 17.48 -5.45 13.54
CA ARG A 32 17.19 -4.31 14.41
C ARG A 32 16.57 -3.17 13.58
N PRO A 33 15.40 -2.62 13.93
CA PRO A 33 14.81 -1.52 13.19
C PRO A 33 15.69 -0.26 13.30
N ILE A 34 16.09 0.30 12.16
CA ILE A 34 16.78 1.59 12.11
C ILE A 34 15.71 2.68 11.93
N LYS A 35 15.39 3.36 13.03
CA LYS A 35 14.48 4.51 13.11
C LYS A 35 13.00 4.16 12.82
N GLN A 36 12.27 4.93 11.98
CA GLN A 36 10.82 4.79 11.72
C GLN A 36 10.46 3.88 10.53
N TRP A 37 11.46 3.28 9.87
CA TRP A 37 11.25 2.38 8.73
C TRP A 37 11.37 0.95 9.22
N ASP A 38 10.31 0.15 9.05
CA ASP A 38 10.35 -1.27 9.36
C ASP A 38 11.09 -2.01 8.22
N LEU A 39 12.42 -1.93 8.25
CA LEU A 39 13.33 -2.64 7.35
C LEU A 39 13.04 -4.14 7.34
N SER A 40 12.56 -4.71 8.44
CA SER A 40 12.17 -6.12 8.52
C SER A 40 10.95 -6.40 7.64
N THR A 41 9.95 -5.52 7.63
CA THR A 41 8.78 -5.64 6.73
C THR A 41 9.18 -5.49 5.26
N LEU A 42 10.07 -4.54 4.93
CA LEU A 42 10.55 -4.35 3.56
C LEU A 42 11.36 -5.54 3.05
N LEU A 43 12.25 -6.08 3.89
CA LEU A 43 13.01 -7.29 3.56
C LEU A 43 12.10 -8.50 3.38
N LEU A 44 11.10 -8.66 4.25
CA LEU A 44 10.14 -9.76 4.14
C LEU A 44 9.29 -9.65 2.86
N ALA A 45 8.84 -8.44 2.51
CA ALA A 45 8.12 -8.20 1.26
C ALA A 45 9.01 -8.50 0.03
N LEU A 46 10.27 -8.07 0.06
CA LEU A 46 11.23 -8.33 -1.02
C LEU A 46 11.53 -9.83 -1.17
N LEU A 47 11.72 -10.55 -0.06
CA LEU A 47 11.91 -12.00 -0.08
C LEU A 47 10.66 -12.73 -0.62
N MET A 48 9.46 -12.35 -0.18
CA MET A 48 8.22 -12.92 -0.70
C MET A 48 8.08 -12.70 -2.20
N GLN A 49 8.49 -11.53 -2.69
CA GLN A 49 8.43 -11.20 -4.10
C GLN A 49 9.45 -12.01 -4.93
N ILE A 50 10.67 -12.21 -4.42
CA ILE A 50 11.66 -13.10 -5.05
C ILE A 50 11.15 -14.54 -5.10
N ILE A 51 10.54 -15.05 -4.02
CA ILE A 51 9.96 -16.40 -3.98
C ILE A 51 8.86 -16.53 -5.02
N LEU A 52 7.99 -15.52 -5.15
CA LEU A 52 6.93 -15.51 -6.16
C LEU A 52 7.50 -15.60 -7.58
N PHE A 53 8.50 -14.78 -7.91
CA PHE A 53 9.15 -14.82 -9.24
C PHE A 53 9.90 -16.12 -9.50
N ALA A 54 10.56 -16.69 -8.48
CA ALA A 54 11.20 -17.99 -8.59
C ALA A 54 10.16 -19.08 -8.89
N LEU A 55 9.03 -19.10 -8.17
CA LEU A 55 7.94 -20.04 -8.41
C LEU A 55 7.34 -19.88 -9.81
N LEU A 56 7.09 -18.65 -10.25
CA LEU A 56 6.58 -18.38 -11.60
C LEU A 56 7.56 -18.85 -12.69
N SER A 57 8.87 -18.68 -12.49
CA SER A 57 9.86 -19.16 -13.44
C SER A 57 9.87 -20.69 -13.57
N LEU A 58 9.69 -21.40 -12.44
CA LEU A 58 9.56 -22.86 -12.43
C LEU A 58 8.28 -23.33 -13.13
N LEU A 59 7.16 -22.63 -12.93
CA LEU A 59 5.86 -22.99 -13.54
C LEU A 59 5.84 -22.72 -15.05
N THR A 60 6.51 -21.66 -15.50
CA THR A 60 6.53 -21.24 -16.91
C THR A 60 7.71 -21.81 -17.70
N GLY A 61 8.68 -22.43 -17.02
CA GLY A 61 9.95 -22.85 -17.62
C GLY A 61 10.83 -21.68 -18.06
N ALA A 62 10.53 -20.46 -17.61
CA ALA A 62 11.29 -19.27 -17.95
C ALA A 62 12.69 -19.31 -17.34
N PRO A 63 13.71 -18.73 -18.01
CA PRO A 63 15.07 -18.73 -17.49
C PRO A 63 15.15 -17.97 -16.16
N ALA A 64 15.84 -18.59 -15.20
CA ALA A 64 16.08 -17.97 -13.91
C ALA A 64 17.10 -16.84 -14.06
N SER A 65 16.67 -15.60 -13.82
CA SER A 65 17.54 -14.42 -13.81
C SER A 65 17.43 -13.71 -12.47
N PRO A 66 18.36 -13.97 -11.52
CA PRO A 66 18.30 -13.40 -10.18
C PRO A 66 18.31 -11.87 -10.18
N PHE A 67 19.07 -11.24 -11.09
CA PHE A 67 19.11 -9.79 -11.23
C PHE A 67 17.75 -9.23 -11.68
N PHE A 68 17.11 -9.87 -12.66
CA PHE A 68 15.78 -9.48 -13.12
C PHE A 68 14.75 -9.65 -12.01
N TRP A 69 14.79 -10.75 -11.25
CA TRP A 69 13.88 -10.95 -10.12
C TRP A 69 14.06 -9.91 -9.03
N LEU A 70 15.29 -9.53 -8.70
CA LEU A 70 15.56 -8.48 -7.73
C LEU A 70 15.02 -7.13 -8.20
N TRP A 71 15.25 -6.78 -9.47
CA TRP A 71 14.71 -5.56 -10.08
C TRP A 71 13.18 -5.54 -10.01
N GLN A 72 12.53 -6.62 -10.47
CA GLN A 72 11.08 -6.76 -10.43
C GLN A 72 10.55 -6.77 -8.99
N ALA A 73 11.32 -7.30 -8.03
CA ALA A 73 10.92 -7.32 -6.64
C ALA A 73 10.79 -5.92 -6.04
N VAL A 74 11.70 -5.01 -6.40
CA VAL A 74 11.64 -3.61 -5.96
C VAL A 74 10.35 -2.94 -6.45
N PHE A 75 10.04 -3.06 -7.74
CA PHE A 75 8.80 -2.49 -8.31
C PHE A 75 7.53 -3.18 -7.78
N GLY A 76 7.59 -4.50 -7.52
CA GLY A 76 6.48 -5.23 -6.91
C GLY A 76 6.15 -4.73 -5.51
N VAL A 77 7.17 -4.47 -4.67
CA VAL A 77 6.96 -3.88 -3.34
C VAL A 77 6.39 -2.47 -3.44
N LEU A 78 6.85 -1.65 -4.40
CA LEU A 78 6.27 -0.33 -4.65
C LEU A 78 4.80 -0.41 -5.09
N GLY A 79 4.46 -1.36 -5.96
CA GLY A 79 3.08 -1.62 -6.37
C GLY A 79 2.19 -1.99 -5.19
N GLN A 80 2.65 -2.88 -4.31
CA GLN A 80 1.94 -3.25 -3.09
C GLN A 80 1.68 -2.04 -2.17
N MET A 81 2.63 -1.08 -2.09
CA MET A 81 2.41 0.15 -1.33
C MET A 81 1.29 1.01 -1.95
N VAL A 82 1.27 1.13 -3.27
CA VAL A 82 0.20 1.84 -4.01
C VAL A 82 -1.15 1.17 -3.77
N ASP A 83 -1.20 -0.17 -3.84
CA ASP A 83 -2.43 -0.94 -3.62
C ASP A 83 -2.97 -0.76 -2.20
N VAL A 84 -2.11 -0.67 -1.18
CA VAL A 84 -2.53 -0.37 0.20
C VAL A 84 -3.25 0.99 0.27
N PHE A 85 -2.74 2.02 -0.39
CA PHE A 85 -3.42 3.32 -0.46
C PHE A 85 -4.70 3.25 -1.29
N PHE A 86 -4.71 2.50 -2.39
CA PHE A 86 -5.90 2.29 -3.21
C PHE A 86 -7.03 1.70 -2.36
N TYR A 87 -6.78 0.60 -1.64
CA TYR A 87 -7.81 -0.03 -0.81
C TYR A 87 -8.23 0.84 0.38
N ALA A 88 -7.30 1.60 0.98
CA ALA A 88 -7.62 2.55 2.04
C ALA A 88 -8.56 3.66 1.55
N ILE A 89 -8.28 4.25 0.39
CA ILE A 89 -9.10 5.29 -0.23
C ILE A 89 -10.43 4.71 -0.69
N LEU A 90 -10.45 3.50 -1.25
CA LEU A 90 -11.67 2.82 -1.69
C LEU A 90 -12.62 2.61 -0.50
N LEU A 91 -12.11 2.06 0.61
CA LEU A 91 -12.90 1.85 1.81
C LEU A 91 -13.36 3.19 2.41
N MET A 92 -12.50 4.21 2.41
CA MET A 92 -12.88 5.56 2.84
C MET A 92 -14.02 6.13 1.98
N ALA A 93 -13.93 6.00 0.66
CA ALA A 93 -14.93 6.51 -0.28
C ALA A 93 -16.28 5.82 -0.07
N ILE A 94 -16.29 4.49 0.08
CA ILE A 94 -17.49 3.72 0.42
C ILE A 94 -18.08 4.21 1.74
N LEU A 95 -17.26 4.39 2.78
CA LEU A 95 -17.73 4.89 4.07
C LEU A 95 -18.23 6.34 4.00
N SER A 96 -17.66 7.18 3.14
CA SER A 96 -18.14 8.56 2.96
C SER A 96 -19.60 8.61 2.49
N TRP A 97 -20.01 7.63 1.67
CA TRP A 97 -21.36 7.55 1.13
C TRP A 97 -22.32 6.80 2.05
N VAL A 98 -21.83 5.75 2.73
CA VAL A 98 -22.67 4.86 3.52
C VAL A 98 -22.78 5.32 4.98
N ASN A 99 -21.66 5.67 5.62
CA ASN A 99 -21.61 6.09 7.03
C ASN A 99 -20.37 6.95 7.34
N PRO A 100 -20.44 8.27 7.04
CA PRO A 100 -19.31 9.19 7.24
C PRO A 100 -18.97 9.44 8.73
N TYR A 101 -19.84 9.04 9.66
CA TYR A 101 -19.63 9.23 11.10
C TYR A 101 -18.92 8.05 11.76
N SER A 102 -18.54 7.01 11.01
CA SER A 102 -17.85 5.85 11.58
C SER A 102 -16.45 6.20 12.09
N PRO A 103 -15.99 5.59 13.20
CA PRO A 103 -14.63 5.81 13.71
C PRO A 103 -13.55 5.33 12.72
N ILE A 104 -13.89 4.35 11.87
CA ILE A 104 -13.03 3.82 10.81
C ILE A 104 -12.81 4.88 9.72
N TYR A 105 -13.87 5.60 9.33
CA TYR A 105 -13.78 6.67 8.34
C TYR A 105 -12.76 7.73 8.73
N GLY A 106 -12.76 8.18 10.00
CA GLY A 106 -11.80 9.18 10.48
C GLY A 106 -10.34 8.75 10.33
N VAL A 107 -10.03 7.47 10.59
CA VAL A 107 -8.69 6.90 10.43
C VAL A 107 -8.28 6.84 8.96
N LEU A 108 -9.18 6.34 8.10
CA LEU A 108 -8.89 6.21 6.68
C LEU A 108 -8.77 7.57 5.98
N ASN A 109 -9.58 8.54 6.40
CA ASN A 109 -9.50 9.91 5.90
C ASN A 109 -8.13 10.55 6.25
N GLN A 110 -7.63 10.34 7.48
CA GLN A 110 -6.29 10.83 7.86
C GLN A 110 -5.17 10.09 7.13
N LEU A 111 -5.30 8.78 6.92
CA LEU A 111 -4.33 8.00 6.17
C LEU A 111 -4.27 8.41 4.69
N SER A 112 -5.43 8.73 4.12
CA SER A 112 -5.60 9.09 2.71
C SER A 112 -5.37 10.58 2.42
N ALA A 113 -5.36 11.43 3.45
CA ALA A 113 -5.23 12.88 3.33
C ALA A 113 -4.03 13.34 2.47
N PRO A 114 -2.82 12.76 2.55
CA PRO A 114 -1.70 13.21 1.73
C PRO A 114 -1.94 13.08 0.21
N ILE A 115 -2.75 12.09 -0.20
CA ILE A 115 -3.12 11.85 -1.60
C ILE A 115 -4.36 12.65 -1.97
N LEU A 116 -5.35 12.71 -1.07
CA LEU A 116 -6.65 13.33 -1.34
C LEU A 116 -6.65 14.85 -1.18
N GLU A 117 -5.89 15.45 -0.26
CA GLU A 117 -5.90 16.91 -0.05
C GLU A 117 -5.56 17.73 -1.30
N PRO A 118 -4.51 17.38 -2.08
CA PRO A 118 -4.22 18.08 -3.33
C PRO A 118 -5.40 18.01 -4.32
N LEU A 119 -6.08 16.86 -4.38
CA LEU A 119 -7.23 16.65 -5.27
C LEU A 119 -8.48 17.38 -4.76
N ARG A 120 -8.73 17.38 -3.45
CA ARG A 120 -9.84 18.09 -2.80
C ARG A 120 -9.76 19.61 -2.95
N ARG A 121 -8.56 20.16 -3.18
CA ARG A 121 -8.40 21.59 -3.52
C ARG A 121 -9.00 21.93 -4.88
N ILE A 122 -9.02 20.97 -5.81
CA ILE A 122 -9.56 21.14 -7.17
C ILE A 122 -11.02 20.69 -7.22
N LEU A 123 -11.34 19.56 -6.59
CA LEU A 123 -12.66 18.93 -6.55
C LEU A 123 -13.10 18.76 -5.08
N PRO A 124 -13.62 19.83 -4.44
CA PRO A 124 -14.07 19.75 -3.06
C PRO A 124 -15.25 18.78 -2.92
N PRO A 125 -15.38 18.09 -1.78
CA PRO A 125 -16.49 17.19 -1.53
C PRO A 125 -17.83 17.95 -1.52
N ILE A 126 -18.86 17.37 -2.14
CA ILE A 126 -20.18 17.98 -2.27
C ILE A 126 -21.17 17.14 -1.46
N GLN A 127 -21.81 17.74 -0.45
CA GLN A 127 -22.84 17.09 0.38
C GLN A 127 -22.42 15.75 1.01
N GLY A 128 -21.14 15.63 1.42
CA GLY A 128 -20.60 14.40 2.01
C GLY A 128 -20.11 13.37 0.98
N PHE A 129 -20.34 13.61 -0.32
CA PHE A 129 -19.79 12.79 -1.39
C PHE A 129 -18.39 13.28 -1.79
N ASP A 130 -17.37 12.45 -1.58
CA ASP A 130 -16.00 12.78 -1.95
C ASP A 130 -15.63 12.29 -3.36
N PHE A 131 -15.90 13.12 -4.37
CA PHE A 131 -15.53 12.83 -5.77
C PHE A 131 -14.02 12.81 -5.99
N SER A 132 -13.22 13.48 -5.14
CA SER A 132 -11.77 13.48 -5.25
C SER A 132 -11.19 12.06 -5.04
N ALA A 133 -11.88 11.22 -4.27
CA ALA A 133 -11.51 9.83 -4.05
C ALA A 133 -11.59 9.02 -5.35
N LEU A 134 -12.60 9.23 -6.19
CA LEU A 134 -12.70 8.55 -7.48
C LEU A 134 -11.53 8.90 -8.40
N VAL A 135 -11.17 10.19 -8.47
CA VAL A 135 -10.02 10.65 -9.24
C VAL A 135 -8.72 10.04 -8.69
N ALA A 136 -8.56 10.01 -7.37
CA ALA A 136 -7.41 9.38 -6.73
C ALA A 136 -7.31 7.89 -7.05
N LEU A 137 -8.42 7.15 -7.01
CA LEU A 137 -8.45 5.72 -7.34
C LEU A 137 -8.02 5.48 -8.78
N ILE A 138 -8.50 6.29 -9.74
CA ILE A 138 -8.09 6.19 -11.14
C ILE A 138 -6.59 6.44 -11.28
N LEU A 139 -6.07 7.52 -10.66
CA LEU A 139 -4.65 7.84 -10.73
C LEU A 139 -3.77 6.75 -10.10
N LEU A 140 -4.16 6.22 -8.94
CA LEU A 140 -3.44 5.11 -8.30
C LEU A 140 -3.48 3.84 -9.16
N GLN A 141 -4.60 3.57 -9.83
CA GLN A 141 -4.73 2.43 -10.72
C GLN A 141 -3.86 2.57 -11.97
N MET A 142 -3.75 3.78 -12.53
CA MET A 142 -2.79 4.07 -13.59
C MET A 142 -1.35 3.87 -13.12
N ILE A 143 -1.02 4.30 -11.89
CA ILE A 143 0.32 4.08 -11.34
C ILE A 143 0.61 2.59 -11.17
N SER A 144 -0.32 1.83 -10.57
CA SER A 144 -0.15 0.40 -10.26
C SER A 144 -0.09 -0.48 -11.51
N HIS A 145 -0.90 -0.21 -12.54
CA HIS A 145 -1.02 -1.10 -13.70
C HIS A 145 -0.36 -0.61 -14.98
N ILE A 146 0.01 0.68 -15.08
CA ILE A 146 0.63 1.24 -16.29
C ILE A 146 2.03 1.74 -15.97
N VAL A 147 2.16 2.66 -15.02
CA VAL A 147 3.44 3.33 -14.75
C VAL A 147 4.46 2.37 -14.15
N LEU A 148 4.12 1.68 -13.06
CA LEU A 148 5.06 0.78 -12.38
C LEU A 148 5.48 -0.41 -13.24
N PRO A 149 4.57 -1.14 -13.93
CA PRO A 149 4.97 -2.22 -14.82
C PRO A 149 5.77 -1.73 -16.03
N GLY A 150 5.41 -0.57 -16.58
CA GLY A 150 6.15 0.05 -17.69
C GLY A 150 7.59 0.38 -17.32
N LEU A 151 7.82 0.96 -16.13
CA LEU A 151 9.15 1.22 -15.59
C LEU A 151 9.92 -0.07 -15.26
N ALA A 152 9.22 -1.08 -14.73
CA ALA A 152 9.84 -2.35 -14.37
C ALA A 152 10.31 -3.15 -15.59
N THR A 153 9.60 -3.02 -16.72
CA THR A 153 9.92 -3.69 -17.99
C THR A 153 10.79 -2.84 -18.92
N GLY A 154 10.95 -1.55 -18.66
CA GLY A 154 11.73 -0.61 -19.48
C GLY A 154 11.02 -0.16 -20.75
N ILE A 155 9.69 -0.16 -20.76
CA ILE A 155 8.84 0.16 -21.92
C ILE A 155 8.42 1.65 -21.94
N LEU A 156 8.59 2.36 -20.81
CA LEU A 156 8.40 3.80 -20.65
C LEU A 156 9.75 4.51 -20.44
#